data_AF-A0A7Y5KXY6-F1
#
_entry.id   AF-A0A7Y5KXY6-F1
#
_cell.length_a   1.000
_cell.length_b   1.000
_cell.length_c   1.000
_cell.angle_alpha   90.00
_cell.angle_beta   90.00
_cell.angle_gamma   90.00
#
_symmetry.space_group_name_H-M   'P 1'
#
loop_
_entity.id
_entity.type
_entity.pdbx_description
1 polymer ?
#
loop_
_entity_poly.entity_id
_entity_poly.type
_entity_poly.pdbx_seq_one_letter_code
_entity_poly.pdbx_strand_id
1 'polypeptide(L)'
;MTQHSIEHARGSGGDRPQRHTYGAVSRGRLQYAQVYEDPLLEIEALQPGPGRSLAIVSSGGCTALSLLAAGAERVVAVDNNTTQNDLVELKLAAVASLGSKSASEFLGAFPSSTADRWDVYRDVLRSQLSDVARRYWDAHPSAVRDGLLGAGAAERFSAAAAAGIRLAVHPRARIARMLSCRTLEEQRDLYRREWDTPRWRALFPLLFGRWTFRGSFWGPEVHAAARSGAFADHFRQRFERSLTAMPITTNYFLHFMFAGRYPDGALGGLPPYLSSDGCAALASRRARLELADGTFTAYLQAQPSASIHGFSISNIAEWLPASAIDPLFSEIARTAAPGARLCFRNLLGWTDVPPAWRGTFVPRAESATMFDRDRSTIQRRFVVCDVQPPG
;
A
#
# COMPACT_ATOMS: atom_id res chain seq x y z
N MET A 1 15.27 4.91 -45.65
CA MET A 1 15.47 3.65 -44.91
C MET A 1 16.66 3.85 -44.00
N THR A 2 16.41 4.22 -42.76
CA THR A 2 17.48 4.56 -41.79
C THR A 2 17.23 3.70 -40.56
N GLN A 3 18.05 2.67 -40.41
CA GLN A 3 18.10 1.82 -39.22
C GLN A 3 18.64 2.66 -38.06
N HIS A 4 17.84 2.82 -37.01
CA HIS A 4 18.34 3.25 -35.71
C HIS A 4 18.74 2.00 -34.91
N SER A 5 20.05 1.85 -34.74
CA SER A 5 20.68 0.91 -33.82
C SER A 5 20.28 1.25 -32.38
N ILE A 6 19.71 0.27 -31.69
CA ILE A 6 19.49 0.32 -30.24
C ILE A 6 20.82 0.00 -29.57
N GLU A 7 21.44 0.99 -28.95
CA GLU A 7 22.64 0.84 -28.14
C GLU A 7 22.26 0.13 -26.82
N HIS A 8 22.75 -1.09 -26.65
CA HIS A 8 22.65 -1.81 -25.39
C HIS A 8 23.56 -1.15 -24.33
N ALA A 9 22.97 -0.31 -23.49
CA ALA A 9 23.61 0.15 -22.26
C ALA A 9 23.85 -1.06 -21.34
N ARG A 10 25.11 -1.50 -21.23
CA ARG A 10 25.56 -2.43 -20.19
C ARG A 10 25.53 -1.70 -18.84
N GLY A 11 24.48 -1.91 -18.05
CA GLY A 11 24.37 -1.38 -16.69
C GLY A 11 25.41 -2.01 -15.76
N SER A 12 26.29 -1.17 -15.20
CA SER A 12 27.14 -1.49 -14.05
C SER A 12 26.26 -1.75 -12.82
N GLY A 13 26.71 -2.60 -11.89
CA GLY A 13 25.93 -3.08 -10.73
C GLY A 13 25.50 -2.04 -9.68
N GLY A 14 25.53 -0.73 -9.98
CA GLY A 14 25.17 0.36 -9.07
C GLY A 14 23.70 0.79 -9.08
N ASP A 15 22.83 0.03 -9.75
CA ASP A 15 21.51 0.50 -10.18
C ASP A 15 20.32 -0.17 -9.46
N ARG A 16 20.60 -1.02 -8.47
CA ARG A 16 19.61 -1.78 -7.72
C ARG A 16 19.44 -1.20 -6.32
N PRO A 17 18.23 -1.30 -5.71
CA PRO A 17 18.06 -0.95 -4.32
C PRO A 17 18.94 -1.85 -3.45
N GLN A 18 19.56 -1.28 -2.42
CA GLN A 18 20.31 -2.08 -1.46
C GLN A 18 19.34 -2.93 -0.65
N ARG A 19 19.72 -4.16 -0.31
CA ARG A 19 18.87 -5.09 0.43
C ARG A 19 19.66 -5.74 1.56
N HIS A 20 19.16 -5.61 2.78
CA HIS A 20 19.81 -6.09 4.00
C HIS A 20 18.84 -6.93 4.83
N THR A 21 19.39 -7.92 5.54
CA THR A 21 18.61 -8.80 6.42
C THR A 21 18.87 -8.45 7.88
N TYR A 22 17.80 -8.29 8.66
CA TYR A 22 17.81 -7.93 10.07
C TYR A 22 17.03 -8.98 10.88
N GLY A 23 17.78 -9.88 11.52
CA GLY A 23 17.21 -10.93 12.37
C GLY A 23 16.45 -12.00 11.59
N ALA A 24 15.43 -12.58 12.22
CA ALA A 24 14.64 -13.66 11.63
C ALA A 24 13.69 -13.13 10.56
N VAL A 25 13.68 -13.83 9.42
CA VAL A 25 12.83 -13.52 8.27
C VAL A 25 12.00 -14.72 7.89
N SER A 26 10.88 -14.46 7.22
CA SER A 26 10.01 -15.47 6.65
C SER A 26 9.97 -15.31 5.13
N ARG A 27 9.72 -16.42 4.44
CA ARG A 27 9.40 -16.42 3.01
C ARG A 27 8.07 -17.11 2.84
N GLY A 28 7.07 -16.33 2.47
CA GLY A 28 5.69 -16.79 2.43
C GLY A 28 4.98 -16.38 1.17
N ARG A 29 3.66 -16.57 1.20
CA ARG A 29 2.78 -16.06 0.15
C ARG A 29 2.87 -14.53 0.10
N LEU A 30 2.76 -13.97 -1.10
CA LEU A 30 2.53 -12.53 -1.27
C LEU A 30 1.19 -12.15 -0.61
N GLN A 31 1.25 -11.37 0.47
CA GLN A 31 0.06 -11.01 1.24
C GLN A 31 -0.67 -9.84 0.60
N TYR A 32 0.09 -8.79 0.25
CA TYR A 32 -0.44 -7.54 -0.30
C TYR A 32 0.30 -7.21 -1.59
N ALA A 33 -0.40 -7.24 -2.71
CA ALA A 33 0.12 -6.68 -3.95
C ALA A 33 -0.06 -5.16 -4.03
N GLN A 34 -0.95 -4.60 -3.20
CA GLN A 34 -1.22 -3.17 -3.08
C GLN A 34 -1.28 -2.77 -1.62
N VAL A 35 -0.87 -1.54 -1.32
CA VAL A 35 -1.15 -0.93 -0.02
C VAL A 35 -2.52 -0.26 -0.10
N TYR A 36 -3.48 -0.71 0.71
CA TYR A 36 -4.81 -0.09 0.82
C TYR A 36 -4.79 1.05 1.86
N GLU A 37 -3.89 2.00 1.62
CA GLU A 37 -3.65 3.21 2.41
C GLU A 37 -3.31 4.32 1.42
N ASP A 38 -3.98 5.46 1.49
CA ASP A 38 -3.74 6.54 0.53
C ASP A 38 -2.42 7.26 0.82
N PRO A 39 -1.37 7.08 -0.01
CA PRO A 39 -0.03 7.56 0.28
C PRO A 39 0.08 9.09 0.29
N LEU A 40 -0.94 9.81 -0.18
CA LEU A 40 -0.98 11.28 -0.07
C LEU A 40 -0.96 11.73 1.40
N LEU A 41 -1.55 10.95 2.31
CA LEU A 41 -1.54 11.26 3.73
C LEU A 41 -0.14 11.09 4.32
N GLU A 42 0.58 10.02 3.96
CA GLU A 42 1.96 9.82 4.38
C GLU A 42 2.91 10.88 3.82
N ILE A 43 2.72 11.28 2.56
CA ILE A 43 3.51 12.37 1.94
C ILE A 43 3.29 13.67 2.72
N GLU A 44 2.05 14.03 3.02
CA GLU A 44 1.74 15.24 3.80
C GLU A 44 2.27 15.16 5.24
N ALA A 45 2.11 14.01 5.88
CA ALA A 45 2.53 13.78 7.26
C ALA A 45 4.06 13.81 7.42
N LEU A 46 4.78 13.06 6.59
CA LEU A 46 6.22 12.84 6.73
C LEU A 46 7.07 13.89 5.99
N GLN A 47 6.45 14.68 5.10
CA GLN A 47 7.09 15.77 4.37
C GLN A 47 8.41 15.35 3.70
N PRO A 48 8.39 14.34 2.80
CA PRO A 48 9.60 13.84 2.16
C PRO A 48 10.37 14.97 1.45
N GLY A 49 11.69 14.90 1.52
CA GLY A 49 12.56 15.91 0.92
C GLY A 49 14.05 15.61 1.12
N PRO A 50 14.94 16.47 0.61
CA PRO A 50 16.38 16.37 0.81
C PRO A 50 16.74 16.26 2.30
N GLY A 51 17.70 15.40 2.62
CA GLY A 51 18.11 15.10 4.00
C GLY A 51 17.12 14.26 4.82
N ARG A 52 15.90 13.98 4.34
CA ARG A 52 14.93 13.18 5.10
C ARG A 52 15.00 11.70 4.77
N SER A 53 15.52 10.92 5.72
CA SER A 53 15.50 9.45 5.73
C SER A 53 14.21 8.94 6.37
N LEU A 54 13.47 8.08 5.66
CA LEU A 54 12.17 7.55 6.08
C LEU A 54 12.21 6.03 6.21
N ALA A 55 11.64 5.48 7.28
CA ALA A 55 11.46 4.04 7.48
C ALA A 55 9.97 3.68 7.43
N ILE A 56 9.60 2.76 6.53
CA ILE A 56 8.21 2.46 6.17
C ILE A 56 8.02 0.95 6.11
N VAL A 57 6.89 0.43 6.57
CA VAL A 57 6.53 -0.98 6.34
C VAL A 57 6.36 -1.23 4.84
N SER A 58 7.04 -2.22 4.26
CA SER A 58 7.01 -2.43 2.80
C SER A 58 5.61 -2.71 2.28
N SER A 59 4.94 -3.74 2.83
CA SER A 59 3.62 -4.18 2.35
C SER A 59 3.62 -4.36 0.82
N GLY A 60 2.67 -3.76 0.09
CA GLY A 60 2.65 -3.74 -1.38
C GLY A 60 3.62 -2.74 -2.04
N GLY A 61 4.43 -2.01 -1.27
CA GLY A 61 5.42 -1.03 -1.76
C GLY A 61 4.88 0.33 -2.23
N CYS A 62 3.57 0.49 -2.35
CA CYS A 62 2.96 1.70 -2.91
C CYS A 62 3.34 2.98 -2.14
N THR A 63 3.31 2.92 -0.80
CA THR A 63 3.64 4.04 0.08
C THR A 63 5.13 4.38 0.02
N ALA A 64 6.01 3.37 0.14
CA ALA A 64 7.46 3.55 0.06
C ALA A 64 7.88 4.19 -1.29
N LEU A 65 7.37 3.67 -2.41
CA LEU A 65 7.66 4.21 -3.74
C LEU A 65 7.08 5.61 -3.93
N SER A 66 5.91 5.91 -3.35
CA SER A 66 5.30 7.23 -3.45
C SER A 66 6.06 8.29 -2.65
N LEU A 67 6.55 7.95 -1.45
CA LEU A 67 7.40 8.83 -0.64
C LEU A 67 8.75 9.10 -1.31
N LEU A 68 9.34 8.08 -1.95
CA LEU A 68 10.57 8.24 -2.70
C LEU A 68 10.36 9.13 -3.94
N ALA A 69 9.27 8.89 -4.68
CA ALA A 69 8.87 9.74 -5.81
C ALA A 69 8.63 11.20 -5.39
N ALA A 70 8.10 11.41 -4.18
CA ALA A 70 7.87 12.74 -3.60
C ALA A 70 9.15 13.43 -3.09
N GLY A 71 10.33 12.82 -3.27
CA GLY A 71 11.62 13.49 -3.08
C GLY A 71 12.33 13.17 -1.77
N ALA A 72 11.93 12.12 -1.04
CA ALA A 72 12.69 11.65 0.12
C ALA A 72 14.15 11.36 -0.25
N GLU A 73 15.08 11.74 0.63
CA GLU A 73 16.50 11.49 0.41
C GLU A 73 16.81 10.00 0.47
N ARG A 74 16.13 9.29 1.36
CA ARG A 74 16.24 7.85 1.54
C ARG A 74 14.92 7.28 2.02
N VAL A 75 14.49 6.16 1.44
CA VAL A 75 13.35 5.39 1.93
C VAL A 75 13.79 3.97 2.18
N VAL A 76 13.57 3.48 3.40
CA VAL A 76 13.77 2.07 3.76
C VAL A 76 12.42 1.40 3.88
N ALA A 77 12.17 0.42 3.01
CA ALA A 77 10.99 -0.43 3.08
C ALA A 77 11.34 -1.69 3.90
N VAL A 78 10.68 -1.87 5.04
CA VAL A 78 10.94 -2.95 6.00
C VAL A 78 9.81 -3.97 6.00
N ASP A 79 10.12 -5.25 5.82
CA ASP A 79 9.15 -6.34 5.90
C ASP A 79 9.80 -7.65 6.36
N ASN A 80 9.11 -8.39 7.22
CA ASN A 80 9.59 -9.69 7.69
C ASN A 80 9.26 -10.82 6.69
N ASN A 81 8.33 -10.59 5.75
CA ASN A 81 8.06 -11.46 4.64
C ASN A 81 8.86 -10.98 3.43
N THR A 82 9.98 -11.64 3.18
CA THR A 82 10.92 -11.31 2.08
C THR A 82 10.27 -11.24 0.69
N THR A 83 9.15 -11.93 0.49
CA THR A 83 8.38 -11.89 -0.76
C THR A 83 7.72 -10.53 -1.00
N GLN A 84 7.39 -9.76 0.04
CA GLN A 84 6.90 -8.39 -0.12
C GLN A 84 8.01 -7.49 -0.68
N ASN A 85 9.24 -7.64 -0.18
CA ASN A 85 10.40 -6.92 -0.71
C ASN A 85 10.75 -7.35 -2.15
N ASP A 86 10.57 -8.63 -2.51
CA ASP A 86 10.68 -9.10 -3.91
C ASP A 86 9.69 -8.35 -4.84
N LEU A 87 8.48 -8.02 -4.35
CA LEU A 87 7.49 -7.22 -5.07
C LEU A 87 7.90 -5.75 -5.18
N VAL A 88 8.36 -5.14 -4.08
CA VAL A 88 8.81 -3.73 -4.12
C VAL A 88 9.92 -3.56 -5.15
N GLU A 89 10.88 -4.48 -5.18
CA GLU A 89 11.98 -4.47 -6.13
C GLU A 89 11.49 -4.54 -7.59
N LEU A 90 10.58 -5.46 -7.91
CA LEU A 90 10.01 -5.58 -9.26
C LEU A 90 9.15 -4.37 -9.65
N LYS A 91 8.39 -3.80 -8.71
CA LYS A 91 7.65 -2.55 -8.96
C LYS A 91 8.58 -1.39 -9.26
N LEU A 92 9.66 -1.23 -8.48
CA LEU A 92 10.66 -0.18 -8.73
C LEU A 92 11.29 -0.34 -10.11
N ALA A 93 11.72 -1.55 -10.47
CA ALA A 93 12.29 -1.82 -11.80
C ALA A 93 11.31 -1.46 -12.92
N ALA A 94 10.03 -1.83 -12.78
CA ALA A 94 8.99 -1.53 -13.77
C ALA A 94 8.76 -0.02 -13.93
N VAL A 95 8.53 0.71 -12.84
CA VAL A 95 8.23 2.15 -12.91
C VAL A 95 9.44 2.99 -13.31
N ALA A 96 10.66 2.55 -12.98
CA ALA A 96 11.90 3.21 -13.37
C ALA A 96 12.26 2.98 -14.85
N SER A 97 11.79 1.89 -15.48
CA SER A 97 12.22 1.50 -16.83
C SER A 97 11.17 1.72 -17.92
N LEU A 98 9.88 1.59 -17.60
CA LEU A 98 8.82 1.49 -18.60
C LEU A 98 8.01 2.78 -18.78
N GLY A 99 8.16 3.76 -17.87
CA GLY A 99 7.28 4.92 -17.80
C GLY A 99 5.86 4.57 -17.32
N SER A 100 5.05 5.59 -17.04
CA SER A 100 3.76 5.43 -16.33
C SER A 100 2.78 4.47 -17.01
N LYS A 101 2.53 4.63 -18.32
CA LYS A 101 1.56 3.81 -19.04
C LYS A 101 1.97 2.33 -19.09
N SER A 102 3.17 2.03 -19.60
CA SER A 102 3.63 0.64 -19.76
C SER A 102 3.92 -0.03 -18.41
N ALA A 103 4.36 0.72 -17.39
CA ALA A 103 4.44 0.19 -16.03
C ALA A 103 3.04 -0.15 -15.49
N SER A 104 2.04 0.69 -15.71
CA SER A 104 0.65 0.41 -15.29
C SER A 104 0.06 -0.81 -15.99
N GLU A 105 0.30 -0.97 -17.30
CA GLU A 105 -0.09 -2.17 -18.05
C GLU A 105 0.62 -3.43 -17.52
N PHE A 106 1.95 -3.37 -17.31
CA PHE A 106 2.76 -4.45 -16.77
C PHE A 106 2.30 -4.87 -15.36
N LEU A 107 2.04 -3.91 -14.49
CA LEU A 107 1.58 -4.20 -13.12
C LEU A 107 0.14 -4.70 -13.07
N GLY A 108 -0.64 -4.58 -14.16
CA GLY A 108 -2.04 -4.99 -14.19
C GLY A 108 -3.01 -3.93 -13.68
N ALA A 109 -2.61 -2.66 -13.65
CA ALA A 109 -3.53 -1.55 -13.42
C ALA A 109 -4.45 -1.34 -14.63
N PHE A 110 -3.97 -1.68 -15.83
CA PHE A 110 -4.71 -1.65 -17.09
C PHE A 110 -4.58 -2.98 -17.83
N PRO A 111 -5.50 -3.30 -18.76
CA PRO A 111 -5.30 -4.39 -19.72
C PRO A 111 -4.00 -4.17 -20.50
N SER A 112 -3.25 -5.25 -20.79
CA SER A 112 -2.08 -5.13 -21.66
C SER A 112 -2.53 -4.84 -23.09
N SER A 113 -1.94 -3.82 -23.72
CA SER A 113 -2.33 -3.37 -25.07
C SER A 113 -1.42 -3.90 -26.18
N THR A 114 -0.18 -4.31 -25.87
CA THR A 114 0.87 -4.50 -26.89
C THR A 114 1.80 -5.70 -26.63
N ALA A 115 2.27 -5.92 -25.40
CA ALA A 115 3.24 -6.96 -25.08
C ALA A 115 2.74 -7.93 -23.99
N ASP A 116 3.17 -9.19 -24.05
CA ASP A 116 2.97 -10.12 -22.94
C ASP A 116 3.80 -9.61 -21.75
N ARG A 117 3.17 -9.50 -20.57
CA ARG A 117 3.84 -9.04 -19.35
C ARG A 117 5.04 -9.91 -18.99
N TRP A 118 4.99 -11.20 -19.33
CA TRP A 118 6.10 -12.13 -19.14
C TRP A 118 7.31 -11.78 -20.00
N ASP A 119 7.11 -11.39 -21.26
CA ASP A 119 8.21 -10.99 -22.14
C ASP A 119 8.84 -9.69 -21.62
N VAL A 120 8.02 -8.71 -21.20
CA VAL A 120 8.52 -7.48 -20.55
C VAL A 120 9.35 -7.81 -19.30
N TYR A 121 8.86 -8.71 -18.44
CA TYR A 121 9.63 -9.17 -17.30
C TYR A 121 10.96 -9.81 -17.73
N ARG A 122 10.91 -10.82 -18.61
CA ARG A 122 12.07 -11.61 -19.02
C ARG A 122 13.15 -10.74 -19.67
N ASP A 123 12.75 -9.86 -20.59
CA ASP A 123 13.65 -9.17 -21.51
C ASP A 123 14.11 -7.81 -20.97
N VAL A 124 13.28 -7.12 -20.18
CA VAL A 124 13.56 -5.74 -19.71
C VAL A 124 13.87 -5.69 -18.21
N LEU A 125 13.06 -6.35 -17.38
CA LEU A 125 13.08 -6.12 -15.94
C LEU A 125 13.94 -7.13 -15.17
N ARG A 126 14.00 -8.39 -15.61
CA ARG A 126 14.63 -9.50 -14.88
C ARG A 126 16.09 -9.24 -14.55
N SER A 127 16.86 -8.65 -15.48
CA SER A 127 18.28 -8.33 -15.28
C SER A 127 18.52 -7.22 -14.24
N GLN A 128 17.49 -6.45 -13.90
CA GLN A 128 17.57 -5.37 -12.91
C GLN A 128 17.29 -5.85 -11.48
N LEU A 129 16.76 -7.06 -11.31
CA LEU A 129 16.44 -7.62 -9.99
C LEU A 129 17.65 -8.32 -9.34
N SER A 130 17.61 -8.42 -8.03
CA SER A 130 18.43 -9.28 -7.19
C SER A 130 18.17 -10.75 -7.49
N ASP A 131 19.15 -11.62 -7.21
CA ASP A 131 18.99 -13.06 -7.48
C ASP A 131 17.90 -13.71 -6.62
N VAL A 132 17.57 -13.13 -5.47
CA VAL A 132 16.46 -13.60 -4.63
C VAL A 132 15.12 -13.26 -5.29
N ALA A 133 14.93 -12.02 -5.74
CA ALA A 133 13.71 -11.59 -6.40
C ALA A 133 13.52 -12.30 -7.76
N ARG A 134 14.60 -12.47 -8.56
CA ARG A 134 14.54 -13.25 -9.82
C ARG A 134 14.04 -14.67 -9.59
N ARG A 135 14.63 -15.38 -8.63
CA ARG A 135 14.21 -16.76 -8.32
C ARG A 135 12.75 -16.82 -7.88
N TYR A 136 12.25 -15.81 -7.18
CA TYR A 136 10.83 -15.74 -6.84
C TYR A 136 9.97 -15.60 -8.10
N TRP A 137 10.21 -14.57 -8.91
CA TRP A 137 9.34 -14.25 -10.06
C TRP A 137 9.47 -15.26 -11.21
N ASP A 138 10.64 -15.85 -11.41
CA ASP A 138 10.85 -16.96 -12.36
C ASP A 138 10.01 -18.19 -11.99
N ALA A 139 9.78 -18.43 -10.70
CA ALA A 139 8.94 -19.52 -10.20
C ALA A 139 7.43 -19.17 -10.17
N HIS A 140 7.06 -17.91 -10.41
CA HIS A 140 5.67 -17.44 -10.36
C HIS A 140 5.25 -16.72 -11.66
N PRO A 141 5.39 -17.34 -12.84
CA PRO A 141 5.13 -16.67 -14.11
C PRO A 141 3.67 -16.27 -14.30
N SER A 142 2.71 -16.99 -13.70
CA SER A 142 1.29 -16.61 -13.74
C SER A 142 1.03 -15.28 -13.04
N ALA A 143 1.66 -15.03 -11.89
CA ALA A 143 1.52 -13.77 -11.17
C ALA A 143 1.98 -12.57 -12.02
N VAL A 144 3.04 -12.75 -12.83
CA VAL A 144 3.54 -11.73 -13.75
C VAL A 144 2.59 -11.57 -14.94
N ARG A 145 2.16 -12.67 -15.59
CA ARG A 145 1.25 -12.65 -16.75
C ARG A 145 -0.10 -12.03 -16.45
N ASP A 146 -0.67 -12.36 -15.29
CA ASP A 146 -2.00 -11.90 -14.89
C ASP A 146 -1.98 -10.44 -14.42
N GLY A 147 -0.81 -9.92 -14.04
CA GLY A 147 -0.60 -8.58 -13.51
C GLY A 147 -0.38 -8.60 -12.00
N LEU A 148 0.75 -8.06 -11.57
CA LEU A 148 1.23 -8.14 -10.18
C LEU A 148 0.24 -7.57 -9.16
N LEU A 149 -0.49 -6.50 -9.49
CA LEU A 149 -1.42 -5.83 -8.58
C LEU A 149 -2.57 -6.72 -8.11
N GLY A 150 -2.88 -7.81 -8.82
CA GLY A 150 -3.88 -8.81 -8.42
C GLY A 150 -3.32 -10.03 -7.68
N ALA A 151 -2.00 -10.13 -7.54
CA ALA A 151 -1.33 -11.37 -7.15
C ALA A 151 -1.27 -11.62 -5.62
N GLY A 152 -1.64 -10.66 -4.79
CA GLY A 152 -1.60 -10.80 -3.33
C GLY A 152 -2.81 -11.54 -2.77
N ALA A 153 -2.70 -12.01 -1.52
CA ALA A 153 -3.78 -12.72 -0.84
C ALA A 153 -4.98 -11.81 -0.60
N ALA A 154 -4.74 -10.56 -0.19
CA ALA A 154 -5.76 -9.54 -0.03
C ALA A 154 -6.49 -9.25 -1.35
N GLU A 155 -5.78 -9.13 -2.46
CA GLU A 155 -6.39 -8.77 -3.75
C GLU A 155 -7.20 -9.92 -4.35
N ARG A 156 -6.78 -11.18 -4.14
CA ARG A 156 -7.60 -12.34 -4.49
C ARG A 156 -8.89 -12.41 -3.68
N PHE A 157 -8.82 -12.08 -2.39
CA PHE A 157 -10.03 -11.96 -1.55
C PHE A 157 -10.95 -10.86 -2.08
N SER A 158 -10.41 -9.67 -2.35
CA SER A 158 -11.17 -8.55 -2.93
C SER A 158 -11.79 -8.92 -4.29
N ALA A 159 -11.06 -9.63 -5.16
CA ALA A 159 -11.57 -10.08 -6.45
C ALA A 159 -12.72 -11.09 -6.31
N ALA A 160 -12.63 -12.03 -5.36
CA ALA A 160 -13.70 -12.97 -5.04
C ALA A 160 -14.94 -12.26 -4.48
N ALA A 161 -14.74 -11.30 -3.55
CA ALA A 161 -15.82 -10.46 -3.03
C ALA A 161 -16.51 -9.68 -4.16
N ALA A 162 -15.74 -9.07 -5.06
CA ALA A 162 -16.26 -8.35 -6.22
C ALA A 162 -17.03 -9.26 -7.19
N ALA A 163 -16.58 -10.51 -7.37
CA ALA A 163 -17.32 -11.51 -8.14
C ALA A 163 -18.67 -11.85 -7.49
N GLY A 164 -18.69 -12.03 -6.17
CA GLY A 164 -19.93 -12.22 -5.41
C GLY A 164 -20.88 -11.03 -5.51
N ILE A 165 -20.36 -9.80 -5.43
CA ILE A 165 -21.13 -8.56 -5.63
C ILE A 165 -21.78 -8.55 -7.02
N ARG A 166 -21.01 -8.85 -8.07
CA ARG A 166 -21.50 -8.91 -9.46
C ARG A 166 -22.57 -9.98 -9.68
N LEU A 167 -22.51 -11.07 -8.93
CA LEU A 167 -23.41 -12.21 -9.08
C LEU A 167 -24.73 -11.98 -8.31
N ALA A 168 -24.66 -11.48 -7.08
CA ALA A 168 -25.79 -11.50 -6.16
C ALA A 168 -26.30 -10.12 -5.72
N VAL A 169 -25.47 -9.07 -5.80
CA VAL A 169 -25.75 -7.76 -5.18
C VAL A 169 -26.04 -6.68 -6.22
N HIS A 170 -25.13 -6.47 -7.16
CA HIS A 170 -25.23 -5.42 -8.18
C HIS A 170 -24.92 -5.94 -9.58
N PRO A 171 -25.77 -5.65 -10.59
CA PRO A 171 -25.45 -6.00 -11.96
C PRO A 171 -24.22 -5.20 -12.44
N ARG A 172 -23.45 -5.77 -13.38
CA ARG A 172 -22.25 -5.14 -13.96
C ARG A 172 -22.51 -3.72 -14.47
N ALA A 173 -23.68 -3.49 -15.09
CA ALA A 173 -24.07 -2.17 -15.58
C ALA A 173 -24.19 -1.11 -14.47
N ARG A 174 -24.67 -1.48 -13.27
CA ARG A 174 -24.77 -0.56 -12.13
C ARG A 174 -23.40 -0.21 -11.57
N ILE A 175 -22.52 -1.20 -11.46
CA ILE A 175 -21.13 -0.98 -11.02
C ILE A 175 -20.41 -0.06 -12.01
N ALA A 176 -20.55 -0.31 -13.31
CA ALA A 176 -19.97 0.54 -14.35
C ALA A 176 -20.49 1.98 -14.27
N ARG A 177 -21.81 2.17 -14.06
CA ARG A 177 -22.41 3.50 -13.87
C ARG A 177 -21.84 4.23 -12.66
N MET A 178 -21.72 3.55 -11.52
CA MET A 178 -21.11 4.13 -10.31
C MET A 178 -19.67 4.56 -10.56
N LEU A 179 -18.86 3.70 -11.18
CA LEU A 179 -17.47 4.02 -11.52
C LEU A 179 -17.33 5.06 -12.64
N SER A 180 -18.42 5.45 -13.31
CA SER A 180 -18.44 6.47 -14.36
C SER A 180 -19.04 7.81 -13.93
N CYS A 181 -19.55 7.93 -12.70
CA CYS A 181 -20.11 9.17 -12.19
C CYS A 181 -19.06 10.30 -12.23
N ARG A 182 -19.46 11.48 -12.69
CA ARG A 182 -18.56 12.63 -12.87
C ARG A 182 -18.61 13.63 -11.73
N THR A 183 -19.69 13.59 -10.96
CA THR A 183 -19.91 14.50 -9.82
C THR A 183 -20.33 13.72 -8.58
N LEU A 184 -20.04 14.29 -7.40
CA LEU A 184 -20.49 13.72 -6.13
C LEU A 184 -22.01 13.65 -6.04
N GLU A 185 -22.72 14.60 -6.64
CA GLU A 185 -24.19 14.61 -6.61
C GLU A 185 -24.78 13.44 -7.39
N GLU A 186 -24.30 13.21 -8.62
CA GLU A 186 -24.67 12.05 -9.43
C GLU A 186 -24.38 10.73 -8.68
N GLN A 187 -23.22 10.66 -8.03
CA GLN A 187 -22.78 9.51 -7.25
C GLN A 187 -23.72 9.24 -6.05
N ARG A 188 -24.09 10.28 -5.31
CA ARG A 188 -25.04 10.22 -4.18
C ARG A 188 -26.43 9.81 -4.64
N ASP A 189 -26.89 10.35 -5.76
CA ASP A 189 -28.19 10.00 -6.34
C ASP A 189 -28.25 8.54 -6.76
N LEU A 190 -27.21 8.06 -7.45
CA LEU A 190 -27.10 6.65 -7.81
C LEU A 190 -27.02 5.77 -6.55
N TYR A 191 -26.27 6.20 -5.53
CA TYR A 191 -26.15 5.47 -4.28
C TYR A 191 -27.52 5.28 -3.61
N ARG A 192 -28.24 6.38 -3.39
CA ARG A 192 -29.55 6.41 -2.74
C ARG A 192 -30.61 5.64 -3.52
N ARG A 193 -30.65 5.79 -4.84
CA ARG A 193 -31.73 5.23 -5.68
C ARG A 193 -31.51 3.77 -6.04
N GLU A 194 -30.27 3.33 -6.20
CA GLU A 194 -29.98 2.03 -6.82
C GLU A 194 -28.92 1.17 -6.11
N TRP A 195 -28.01 1.77 -5.33
CA TRP A 195 -26.91 1.05 -4.70
C TRP A 195 -27.27 0.52 -3.31
N ASP A 196 -27.85 1.37 -2.45
CA ASP A 196 -28.11 1.04 -1.06
C ASP A 196 -29.33 0.10 -0.88
N THR A 197 -29.12 -1.14 -1.30
CA THR A 197 -30.14 -2.20 -1.30
C THR A 197 -30.01 -3.10 -0.06
N PRO A 198 -31.07 -3.84 0.33
CA PRO A 198 -30.96 -4.83 1.40
C PRO A 198 -29.86 -5.87 1.15
N ARG A 199 -29.64 -6.28 -0.10
CA ARG A 199 -28.55 -7.21 -0.48
C ARG A 199 -27.17 -6.59 -0.27
N TRP A 200 -27.01 -5.31 -0.59
CA TRP A 200 -25.78 -4.56 -0.34
C TRP A 200 -25.49 -4.46 1.16
N ARG A 201 -26.49 -4.09 1.97
CA ARG A 201 -26.34 -4.01 3.43
C ARG A 201 -26.03 -5.38 4.06
N ALA A 202 -26.68 -6.45 3.58
CA ALA A 202 -26.48 -7.81 4.07
C ALA A 202 -25.14 -8.44 3.65
N LEU A 203 -24.46 -7.89 2.64
CA LEU A 203 -23.14 -8.36 2.21
C LEU A 203 -22.09 -8.21 3.31
N PHE A 204 -22.11 -7.10 4.04
CA PHE A 204 -21.10 -6.81 5.06
C PHE A 204 -21.11 -7.82 6.21
N PRO A 205 -22.23 -8.15 6.88
CA PRO A 205 -22.24 -9.18 7.90
C PRO A 205 -21.95 -10.59 7.34
N LEU A 206 -22.16 -10.82 6.04
CA LEU A 206 -21.78 -12.07 5.38
C LEU A 206 -20.26 -12.16 5.17
N LEU A 207 -19.66 -11.15 4.54
CA LEU A 207 -18.22 -11.10 4.26
C LEU A 207 -17.39 -10.95 5.53
N PHE A 208 -17.90 -10.22 6.51
CA PHE A 208 -17.15 -9.77 7.67
C PHE A 208 -17.72 -10.31 8.99
N GLY A 209 -18.57 -11.35 8.89
CA GLY A 209 -19.14 -12.02 10.05
C GLY A 209 -18.21 -13.07 10.67
N ARG A 210 -18.63 -13.56 11.84
CA ARG A 210 -17.90 -14.56 12.66
C ARG A 210 -17.44 -15.82 11.91
N TRP A 211 -18.09 -16.18 10.80
CA TRP A 211 -17.78 -17.40 10.04
C TRP A 211 -16.64 -17.21 9.05
N THR A 212 -16.47 -16.01 8.48
CA THR A 212 -15.38 -15.72 7.53
C THR A 212 -14.01 -15.78 8.18
N PHE A 213 -13.93 -15.47 9.47
CA PHE A 213 -12.67 -15.45 10.22
C PHE A 213 -12.43 -16.73 11.04
N ARG A 214 -13.25 -17.78 10.91
CA ARG A 214 -12.99 -19.06 11.59
C ARG A 214 -11.68 -19.67 11.08
N GLY A 215 -10.72 -19.89 11.99
CA GLY A 215 -9.42 -20.52 11.69
C GLY A 215 -8.38 -19.59 11.03
N SER A 216 -8.54 -18.27 11.15
CA SER A 216 -7.76 -17.28 10.42
C SER A 216 -6.61 -16.68 11.26
N PHE A 217 -5.59 -16.11 10.60
CA PHE A 217 -4.40 -15.43 11.15
C PHE A 217 -4.70 -14.20 12.04
N TRP A 218 -5.97 -13.86 12.25
CA TRP A 218 -6.40 -12.59 12.84
C TRP A 218 -6.52 -12.70 14.37
N GLY A 219 -6.10 -11.65 15.08
CA GLY A 219 -6.04 -11.66 16.55
C GLY A 219 -7.41 -11.72 17.27
N PRO A 220 -7.41 -11.93 18.60
CA PRO A 220 -8.63 -12.07 19.41
C PRO A 220 -9.61 -10.90 19.28
N GLU A 221 -9.11 -9.67 19.07
CA GLU A 221 -9.92 -8.47 18.89
C GLU A 221 -10.75 -8.50 17.60
N VAL A 222 -10.16 -9.00 16.50
CA VAL A 222 -10.86 -9.17 15.22
C VAL A 222 -11.98 -10.20 15.37
N HIS A 223 -11.70 -11.29 16.08
CA HIS A 223 -12.73 -12.27 16.42
C HIS A 223 -13.83 -11.67 17.29
N ALA A 224 -13.50 -10.81 18.26
CA ALA A 224 -14.49 -10.14 19.11
C ALA A 224 -15.35 -9.14 18.32
N ALA A 225 -14.74 -8.30 17.48
CA ALA A 225 -15.42 -7.33 16.65
C ALA A 225 -16.30 -8.01 15.56
N ALA A 226 -15.82 -9.12 14.99
CA ALA A 226 -16.59 -9.95 14.05
C ALA A 226 -17.78 -10.67 14.73
N ARG A 227 -17.68 -10.97 16.04
CA ARG A 227 -18.79 -11.51 16.84
C ARG A 227 -19.86 -10.46 17.16
N SER A 228 -19.46 -9.22 17.44
CA SER A 228 -20.36 -8.13 17.82
C SER A 228 -21.04 -7.43 16.64
N GLY A 229 -20.58 -7.65 15.40
CA GLY A 229 -21.12 -7.00 14.20
C GLY A 229 -20.55 -5.60 13.94
N ALA A 230 -19.91 -4.98 14.93
CA ALA A 230 -19.26 -3.67 14.80
C ALA A 230 -18.24 -3.62 13.66
N PHE A 231 -17.59 -4.75 13.39
CA PHE A 231 -16.64 -4.91 12.31
C PHE A 231 -17.31 -4.80 10.92
N ALA A 232 -18.44 -5.48 10.71
CA ALA A 232 -19.19 -5.38 9.47
C ALA A 232 -19.77 -3.98 9.25
N ASP A 233 -20.30 -3.36 10.31
CA ASP A 233 -20.80 -1.98 10.26
C ASP A 233 -19.70 -0.97 9.95
N HIS A 234 -18.50 -1.15 10.49
CA HIS A 234 -17.35 -0.30 10.17
C HIS A 234 -17.05 -0.29 8.66
N PHE A 235 -16.87 -1.46 8.05
CA PHE A 235 -16.63 -1.55 6.61
C PHE A 235 -17.80 -0.98 5.81
N ARG A 236 -19.05 -1.26 6.21
CA ARG A 236 -20.24 -0.70 5.55
C ARG A 236 -20.20 0.82 5.52
N GLN A 237 -19.97 1.45 6.66
CA GLN A 237 -19.89 2.92 6.79
C GLN A 237 -18.72 3.49 5.98
N ARG A 238 -17.56 2.81 5.96
CA ARG A 238 -16.42 3.28 5.15
C ARG A 238 -16.69 3.19 3.65
N PHE A 239 -17.28 2.10 3.17
CA PHE A 239 -17.68 1.97 1.78
C PHE A 239 -18.76 2.99 1.40
N GLU A 240 -19.76 3.19 2.25
CA GLU A 240 -20.77 4.24 2.07
C GLU A 240 -20.13 5.62 1.96
N ARG A 241 -19.24 5.97 2.88
CA ARG A 241 -18.49 7.23 2.85
C ARG A 241 -17.69 7.39 1.56
N SER A 242 -16.92 6.39 1.16
CA SER A 242 -16.13 6.46 -0.09
C SER A 242 -17.03 6.56 -1.33
N LEU A 243 -18.21 5.95 -1.31
CA LEU A 243 -19.20 6.00 -2.39
C LEU A 243 -20.13 7.22 -2.34
N THR A 244 -20.06 8.10 -1.34
CA THR A 244 -20.97 9.26 -1.24
C THR A 244 -20.28 10.59 -0.90
N ALA A 245 -19.07 10.55 -0.34
CA ALA A 245 -18.32 11.73 0.11
C ALA A 245 -17.01 11.94 -0.66
N MET A 246 -16.57 10.97 -1.44
CA MET A 246 -15.32 11.06 -2.21
C MET A 246 -15.58 10.88 -3.71
N PRO A 247 -14.97 11.71 -4.58
CA PRO A 247 -15.09 11.53 -6.02
C PRO A 247 -14.58 10.16 -6.45
N ILE A 248 -15.46 9.34 -7.03
CA ILE A 248 -15.09 7.99 -7.51
C ILE A 248 -14.04 8.05 -8.63
N THR A 249 -14.06 9.12 -9.44
CA THR A 249 -13.17 9.34 -10.59
C THR A 249 -11.68 9.25 -10.26
N THR A 250 -11.29 9.61 -9.03
CA THR A 250 -9.89 9.57 -8.56
C THR A 250 -9.66 8.49 -7.51
N ASN A 251 -10.68 7.70 -7.17
CA ASN A 251 -10.58 6.64 -6.17
C ASN A 251 -10.16 5.32 -6.80
N TYR A 252 -8.87 5.21 -7.14
CA TYR A 252 -8.31 4.02 -7.76
C TYR A 252 -8.44 2.74 -6.92
N PHE A 253 -8.59 2.87 -5.59
CA PHE A 253 -8.86 1.74 -4.71
C PHE A 253 -10.21 1.10 -5.00
N LEU A 254 -11.28 1.89 -5.04
CA LEU A 254 -12.62 1.38 -5.36
C LEU A 254 -12.71 0.86 -6.79
N HIS A 255 -12.07 1.54 -7.74
CA HIS A 255 -11.96 1.05 -9.12
C HIS A 255 -11.29 -0.32 -9.17
N PHE A 256 -10.16 -0.51 -8.47
CA PHE A 256 -9.49 -1.81 -8.45
C PHE A 256 -10.34 -2.87 -7.74
N MET A 257 -10.94 -2.55 -6.59
CA MET A 257 -11.81 -3.48 -5.86
C MET A 257 -13.00 -3.95 -6.71
N PHE A 258 -13.69 -3.06 -7.42
CA PHE A 258 -14.89 -3.42 -8.17
C PHE A 258 -14.62 -3.92 -9.59
N ALA A 259 -13.62 -3.36 -10.27
CA ALA A 259 -13.35 -3.60 -11.69
C ALA A 259 -12.00 -4.30 -11.98
N GLY A 260 -11.15 -4.50 -10.97
CA GLY A 260 -9.83 -5.12 -11.13
C GLY A 260 -8.82 -4.27 -11.92
N ARG A 261 -9.08 -2.97 -12.05
CA ARG A 261 -8.25 -2.02 -12.81
C ARG A 261 -8.39 -0.61 -12.26
N TYR A 262 -7.41 0.25 -12.50
CA TYR A 262 -7.48 1.67 -12.17
C TYR A 262 -8.31 2.46 -13.21
N PRO A 263 -8.78 3.68 -12.87
CA PRO A 263 -9.44 4.57 -13.83
C PRO A 263 -8.42 5.11 -14.84
N ASP A 264 -8.43 4.56 -16.05
CA ASP A 264 -7.57 4.99 -17.15
C ASP A 264 -7.91 6.43 -17.59
N GLY A 265 -6.88 7.24 -17.85
CA GLY A 265 -7.00 8.63 -18.28
C GLY A 265 -7.50 9.63 -17.22
N ALA A 266 -7.87 9.20 -16.01
CA ALA A 266 -8.31 10.10 -14.95
C ALA A 266 -7.11 10.73 -14.22
N LEU A 267 -7.04 12.07 -14.21
CA LEU A 267 -6.05 12.79 -13.40
C LEU A 267 -6.26 12.48 -11.91
N GLY A 268 -5.21 12.03 -11.22
CA GLY A 268 -5.31 11.56 -9.83
C GLY A 268 -5.90 10.15 -9.67
N GLY A 269 -6.18 9.47 -10.79
CA GLY A 269 -6.65 8.09 -10.87
C GLY A 269 -5.58 7.00 -10.71
N LEU A 270 -4.34 7.41 -10.43
CA LEU A 270 -3.21 6.52 -10.16
C LEU A 270 -2.59 6.86 -8.81
N PRO A 271 -1.97 5.90 -8.12
CA PRO A 271 -1.12 6.23 -6.97
C PRO A 271 0.08 7.09 -7.44
N PRO A 272 0.62 7.98 -6.59
CA PRO A 272 1.67 8.93 -6.99
C PRO A 272 2.87 8.27 -7.68
N TYR A 273 3.32 7.11 -7.20
CA TYR A 273 4.45 6.38 -7.79
C TYR A 273 4.21 5.86 -9.22
N LEU A 274 2.96 5.78 -9.69
CA LEU A 274 2.60 5.40 -11.07
C LEU A 274 2.22 6.58 -11.95
N SER A 275 2.19 7.81 -11.41
CA SER A 275 2.04 8.99 -12.25
C SER A 275 3.26 9.18 -13.17
N SER A 276 3.11 9.94 -14.26
CA SER A 276 4.23 10.26 -15.15
C SER A 276 5.40 10.88 -14.38
N ASP A 277 5.11 11.85 -13.51
CA ASP A 277 6.11 12.52 -12.67
C ASP A 277 6.73 11.55 -11.66
N GLY A 278 5.92 10.67 -11.06
CA GLY A 278 6.39 9.67 -10.12
C GLY A 278 7.33 8.65 -10.75
N CYS A 279 7.01 8.14 -11.95
CA CYS A 279 7.89 7.25 -12.70
C CYS A 279 9.22 7.93 -13.06
N ALA A 280 9.16 9.16 -13.57
CA ALA A 280 10.37 9.95 -13.88
C ALA A 280 11.22 10.20 -12.63
N ALA A 281 10.56 10.54 -11.51
CA ALA A 281 11.22 10.74 -10.24
C ALA A 281 11.93 9.47 -9.75
N LEU A 282 11.28 8.30 -9.84
CA LEU A 282 11.83 7.02 -9.41
C LEU A 282 12.96 6.51 -10.30
N ALA A 283 12.90 6.77 -11.61
CA ALA A 283 13.99 6.45 -12.52
C ALA A 283 15.32 7.11 -12.09
N SER A 284 15.26 8.37 -11.64
CA SER A 284 16.44 9.10 -11.15
C SER A 284 16.82 8.82 -9.69
N ARG A 285 15.94 8.19 -8.90
CA ARG A 285 16.10 8.04 -7.44
C ARG A 285 16.11 6.59 -6.95
N ARG A 286 16.09 5.59 -7.84
CA ARG A 286 16.00 4.16 -7.46
C ARG A 286 17.05 3.70 -6.45
N ALA A 287 18.27 4.25 -6.51
CA ALA A 287 19.36 3.91 -5.57
C ALA A 287 19.14 4.44 -4.14
N ARG A 288 18.15 5.32 -3.93
CA ARG A 288 17.76 5.85 -2.62
C ARG A 288 16.67 5.01 -1.93
N LEU A 289 16.18 3.96 -2.60
CA LEU A 289 15.38 2.93 -1.96
C LEU A 289 16.29 1.86 -1.37
N GLU A 290 16.03 1.50 -0.12
CA GLU A 290 16.61 0.34 0.52
C GLU A 290 15.52 -0.62 0.97
N LEU A 291 15.82 -1.91 0.94
CA LEU A 291 14.95 -2.99 1.37
C LEU A 291 15.54 -3.63 2.62
N ALA A 292 14.75 -3.72 3.67
CA ALA A 292 15.12 -4.38 4.92
C ALA A 292 14.25 -5.62 5.11
N ASP A 293 14.84 -6.80 4.95
CA ASP A 293 14.21 -8.07 5.29
C ASP A 293 14.34 -8.29 6.80
N GLY A 294 13.24 -8.15 7.55
CA GLY A 294 13.26 -8.26 9.00
C GLY A 294 12.05 -7.61 9.66
N THR A 295 11.97 -7.71 10.98
CA THR A 295 10.94 -6.94 11.71
C THR A 295 11.31 -5.46 11.75
N PHE A 296 10.30 -4.58 11.84
CA PHE A 296 10.53 -3.14 11.96
C PHE A 296 11.43 -2.82 13.16
N THR A 297 11.18 -3.45 14.31
CA THR A 297 12.02 -3.31 15.51
C THR A 297 13.46 -3.76 15.29
N ALA A 298 13.70 -4.92 14.66
CA ALA A 298 15.06 -5.41 14.40
C ALA A 298 15.85 -4.50 13.46
N TYR A 299 15.18 -3.94 12.45
CA TYR A 299 15.77 -2.92 11.59
C TYR A 299 16.21 -1.69 12.41
N LEU A 300 15.31 -1.14 13.23
CA LEU A 300 15.59 0.05 14.04
C LEU A 300 16.72 -0.17 15.05
N GLN A 301 16.80 -1.34 15.69
CA GLN A 301 17.88 -1.71 16.62
C GLN A 301 19.27 -1.61 15.98
N ALA A 302 19.37 -1.88 14.67
CA ALA A 302 20.64 -1.77 13.94
C ALA A 302 20.96 -0.34 13.47
N GLN A 303 20.05 0.63 13.66
CA GLN A 303 20.27 2.00 13.21
C GLN A 303 20.92 2.87 14.31
N PRO A 304 21.76 3.85 13.93
CA PRO A 304 22.26 4.84 14.87
C PRO A 304 21.12 5.64 15.51
N SER A 305 21.36 6.13 16.72
CA SER A 305 20.44 7.07 17.37
C SER A 305 20.30 8.34 16.53
N ALA A 306 19.12 8.97 16.57
CA ALA A 306 18.83 10.23 15.85
C ALA A 306 19.13 10.23 14.34
N SER A 307 18.83 9.14 13.63
CA SER A 307 19.15 8.95 12.20
C SER A 307 17.96 8.94 11.25
N ILE A 308 16.73 8.78 11.76
CA ILE A 308 15.51 8.65 10.94
C ILE A 308 14.57 9.83 11.17
N HIS A 309 14.11 10.44 10.08
CA HIS A 309 13.32 11.68 10.07
C HIS A 309 11.82 11.44 9.94
N GLY A 310 11.40 10.21 9.63
CA GLY A 310 10.00 9.86 9.53
C GLY A 310 9.78 8.36 9.55
N PHE A 311 8.69 7.96 10.20
CA PHE A 311 8.32 6.58 10.38
C PHE A 311 6.87 6.40 9.93
N SER A 312 6.60 5.43 9.07
CA SER A 312 5.24 4.97 8.79
C SER A 312 5.15 3.51 9.20
N ILE A 313 4.61 3.32 10.40
CA ILE A 313 4.23 1.99 10.86
C ILE A 313 2.76 1.86 10.50
N SER A 314 2.45 1.02 9.51
CA SER A 314 1.06 0.68 9.17
C SER A 314 0.35 0.04 10.39
N ASN A 315 -0.72 -0.71 10.20
CA ASN A 315 -1.39 -1.43 11.29
C ASN A 315 -0.56 -2.58 11.90
N ILE A 316 0.79 -2.54 11.82
CA ILE A 316 1.71 -3.53 12.40
C ILE A 316 1.52 -3.71 13.91
N ALA A 317 1.15 -2.66 14.63
CA ALA A 317 0.88 -2.73 16.06
C ALA A 317 -0.30 -3.67 16.40
N GLU A 318 -1.25 -3.86 15.47
CA GLU A 318 -2.39 -4.78 15.65
C GLU A 318 -1.97 -6.27 15.52
N TRP A 319 -0.78 -6.51 14.95
CA TRP A 319 -0.24 -7.84 14.67
C TRP A 319 0.89 -8.24 15.62
N LEU A 320 1.34 -7.30 16.46
CA LEU A 320 2.38 -7.55 17.45
C LEU A 320 1.77 -8.06 18.76
N PRO A 321 2.45 -8.97 19.47
CA PRO A 321 2.09 -9.25 20.86
C PRO A 321 2.29 -7.98 21.70
N ALA A 322 1.48 -7.81 22.75
CA ALA A 322 1.56 -6.62 23.63
C ALA A 322 2.99 -6.35 24.14
N SER A 323 3.76 -7.40 24.43
CA SER A 323 5.15 -7.32 24.88
C SER A 323 6.14 -6.74 23.84
N ALA A 324 5.76 -6.70 22.57
CA ALA A 324 6.59 -6.17 21.48
C ALA A 324 6.30 -4.70 21.13
N ILE A 325 5.24 -4.12 21.69
CA ILE A 325 4.87 -2.73 21.41
C ILE A 325 5.86 -1.75 22.06
N ASP A 326 6.13 -1.90 23.36
CA ASP A 326 7.04 -0.98 24.06
C ASP A 326 8.46 -1.00 23.46
N PRO A 327 9.06 -2.18 23.14
CA PRO A 327 10.33 -2.22 22.41
C PRO A 327 10.30 -1.49 21.06
N LEU A 328 9.19 -1.59 20.30
CA LEU A 328 9.05 -0.87 19.03
C LEU A 328 9.08 0.66 19.25
N PHE A 329 8.25 1.17 20.17
CA PHE A 329 8.20 2.61 20.45
C PHE A 329 9.52 3.14 21.03
N SER A 330 10.20 2.34 21.85
CA SER A 330 11.55 2.65 22.36
C SER A 330 12.55 2.85 21.24
N GLU A 331 12.59 1.93 20.27
CA GLU A 331 13.53 2.03 19.15
C GLU A 331 13.17 3.16 18.18
N ILE A 332 11.88 3.45 17.98
CA ILE A 332 11.46 4.63 17.21
C ILE A 332 11.94 5.91 17.92
N ALA A 333 11.73 6.02 19.24
CA ALA A 333 12.17 7.19 20.01
C ALA A 333 13.69 7.38 19.97
N ARG A 334 14.46 6.28 20.11
CA ARG A 334 15.93 6.32 20.08
C ARG A 334 16.48 6.75 18.72
N THR A 335 15.87 6.24 17.64
CA THR A 335 16.36 6.47 16.27
C THR A 335 15.79 7.74 15.63
N ALA A 336 14.77 8.36 16.24
CA ALA A 336 14.17 9.59 15.77
C ALA A 336 15.18 10.75 15.78
N ALA A 337 15.46 11.30 14.60
CA ALA A 337 16.19 12.55 14.44
C ALA A 337 15.37 13.73 14.98
N PRO A 338 16.01 14.87 15.31
CA PRO A 338 15.29 16.08 15.69
C PRO A 338 14.22 16.47 14.67
N GLY A 339 12.98 16.67 15.11
CA GLY A 339 11.85 16.98 14.23
C GLY A 339 11.35 15.79 13.40
N ALA A 340 11.63 14.56 13.83
CA ALA A 340 11.05 13.37 13.23
C ALA A 340 9.54 13.27 13.51
N ARG A 341 8.84 12.58 12.61
CA ARG A 341 7.41 12.31 12.73
C ARG A 341 7.13 10.83 12.63
N LEU A 342 6.17 10.37 13.43
CA LEU A 342 5.61 9.03 13.33
C LEU A 342 4.20 9.15 12.77
N CYS A 343 3.88 8.44 11.70
CA CYS A 343 2.50 8.18 11.35
C CYS A 343 2.16 6.71 11.51
N PHE A 344 0.95 6.44 11.97
CA PHE A 344 0.44 5.08 12.07
C PHE A 344 -1.04 4.97 11.71
N ARG A 345 -1.40 3.78 11.27
CA ARG A 345 -2.77 3.44 10.85
C ARG A 345 -3.35 2.35 11.71
N ASN A 346 -4.66 2.42 11.89
CA ASN A 346 -5.42 1.35 12.50
C ASN A 346 -6.44 0.84 11.50
N LEU A 347 -6.47 -0.47 11.34
CA LEU A 347 -7.49 -1.15 10.57
C LEU A 347 -8.68 -1.42 11.49
N LEU A 348 -8.43 -2.06 12.63
CA LEU A 348 -9.48 -2.63 13.48
C LEU A 348 -9.30 -2.24 14.94
N GLY A 349 -8.06 -2.39 15.44
CA GLY A 349 -7.69 -2.26 16.84
C GLY A 349 -6.18 -2.12 17.06
N TRP A 350 -5.75 -0.88 17.22
CA TRP A 350 -4.74 -0.44 18.20
C TRP A 350 -5.10 1.01 18.56
N THR A 351 -5.17 1.34 19.85
CA THR A 351 -6.06 2.43 20.30
C THR A 351 -5.42 3.80 20.45
N ASP A 352 -4.11 3.92 20.64
CA ASP A 352 -3.37 5.19 20.55
C ASP A 352 -1.86 4.98 20.79
N VAL A 353 -1.08 6.06 20.84
CA VAL A 353 0.26 6.04 21.46
C VAL A 353 0.18 5.36 22.85
N PRO A 354 1.02 4.34 23.13
CA PRO A 354 0.98 3.64 24.41
C PRO A 354 1.20 4.62 25.57
N PRO A 355 0.55 4.42 26.75
CA PRO A 355 0.56 5.40 27.83
C PRO A 355 1.96 5.86 28.26
N ALA A 356 2.93 4.94 28.31
CA ALA A 356 4.32 5.22 28.66
C ALA A 356 5.03 6.19 27.69
N TRP A 357 4.51 6.30 26.46
CA TRP A 357 5.15 7.02 25.35
C TRP A 357 4.45 8.34 24.99
N ARG A 358 3.38 8.73 25.70
CA ARG A 358 2.60 9.95 25.40
C ARG A 358 3.36 11.27 25.61
N GLY A 359 4.42 11.26 26.42
CA GLY A 359 5.32 12.40 26.55
C GLY A 359 6.27 12.55 25.36
N THR A 360 6.59 11.45 24.67
CA THR A 360 7.54 11.39 23.56
C THR A 360 6.84 11.53 22.21
N PHE A 361 5.70 10.87 22.02
CA PHE A 361 4.95 10.92 20.78
C PHE A 361 3.68 11.72 21.00
N VAL A 362 3.69 12.97 20.51
CA VAL A 362 2.59 13.91 20.70
C VAL A 362 1.70 13.92 19.46
N PRO A 363 0.46 13.39 19.53
CA PRO A 363 -0.43 13.37 18.38
C PRO A 363 -0.80 14.78 17.91
N ARG A 364 -0.77 14.98 16.59
CA ARG A 364 -1.15 16.23 15.93
C ARG A 364 -2.67 16.32 15.82
N ALA A 365 -3.21 17.50 16.13
CA ALA A 365 -4.66 17.74 16.16
C ALA A 365 -5.32 17.54 14.78
N GLU A 366 -4.61 17.83 13.70
CA GLU A 366 -5.13 17.69 12.34
C GLU A 366 -5.22 16.25 11.84
N SER A 367 -4.72 15.25 12.59
CA SER A 367 -4.70 13.85 12.14
C SER A 367 -6.07 13.34 11.68
N ALA A 368 -7.14 13.72 12.40
CA ALA A 368 -8.51 13.34 12.04
C ALA A 368 -8.97 13.99 10.72
N THR A 369 -8.72 15.29 10.56
CA THR A 369 -9.05 16.02 9.32
C THR A 369 -8.23 15.54 8.13
N MET A 370 -6.97 15.14 8.34
CA MET A 370 -6.16 14.49 7.30
C MET A 370 -6.79 13.15 6.88
N PHE A 371 -7.20 12.35 7.87
CA PHE A 371 -7.83 11.05 7.63
C PHE A 371 -9.14 11.17 6.85
N ASP A 372 -9.84 12.31 6.94
CA ASP A 372 -11.03 12.53 6.13
C ASP A 372 -10.77 12.48 4.63
N ARG A 373 -9.52 12.67 4.17
CA ARG A 373 -9.15 12.59 2.75
C ARG A 373 -8.70 11.20 2.30
N ASP A 374 -8.64 10.21 3.21
CA ASP A 374 -8.18 8.85 2.91
C ASP A 374 -9.12 8.08 1.97
N ARG A 375 -8.71 7.91 0.71
CA ARG A 375 -9.49 7.21 -0.33
C ARG A 375 -9.57 5.69 -0.15
N SER A 376 -8.70 5.08 0.65
CA SER A 376 -8.47 3.64 0.63
C SER A 376 -9.59 2.77 1.23
N THR A 377 -10.62 3.38 1.83
CA THR A 377 -11.88 2.75 2.28
C THR A 377 -11.74 1.70 3.39
N ILE A 378 -10.54 1.23 3.68
CA ILE A 378 -10.32 0.05 4.52
C ILE A 378 -9.88 0.44 5.94
N GLN A 379 -9.10 1.50 6.08
CA GLN A 379 -8.56 1.93 7.38
C GLN A 379 -9.64 2.58 8.26
N ARG A 380 -9.46 2.49 9.57
CA ARG A 380 -10.32 3.10 10.60
C ARG A 380 -9.78 4.43 11.11
N ARG A 381 -8.47 4.58 11.21
CA ARG A 381 -7.81 5.77 11.77
C ARG A 381 -6.45 5.97 11.14
N PHE A 382 -6.05 7.24 11.06
CA PHE A 382 -4.68 7.67 10.78
C PHE A 382 -4.27 8.67 11.86
N VAL A 383 -3.08 8.49 12.41
CA VAL A 383 -2.51 9.37 13.45
C VAL A 383 -1.14 9.81 13.00
N VAL A 384 -0.85 11.10 13.16
CA VAL A 384 0.48 11.67 13.00
C VAL A 384 0.93 12.19 14.36
N CYS A 385 2.13 11.84 14.78
CA CYS A 385 2.76 12.32 15.99
C CYS A 385 4.05 13.06 15.66
N ASP A 386 4.28 14.18 16.34
CA ASP A 386 5.62 14.76 16.45
C ASP A 386 6.39 13.94 17.51
N VAL A 387 7.63 13.56 17.18
CA VAL A 387 8.50 12.84 18.11
C VAL A 387 9.35 13.86 18.86
N GLN A 388 9.06 14.01 20.15
CA GLN A 388 9.81 14.86 21.05
C GLN A 388 11.13 14.18 21.44
N PRO A 389 12.22 14.94 21.62
CA PRO A 389 13.45 14.38 22.18
C PRO A 389 13.17 13.80 23.57
N PRO A 390 13.90 12.76 24.00
CA PRO A 390 13.85 12.32 25.38
C PRO A 390 14.19 13.49 26.30
N GLY A 391 13.31 13.77 27.26
CA GLY A 391 13.44 14.86 28.23
C GLY A 391 14.44 14.57 29.34
#